data_AF-A0A061FW80-F1
#
_entry.id   AF-A0A061FW80-F1
#
_cell.length_a   1.000
_cell.length_b   1.000
_cell.length_c   1.000
_cell.angle_alpha   90.00
_cell.angle_beta   90.00
_cell.angle_gamma   90.00
#
_symmetry.space_group_name_H-M   'P 1'
#
loop_
_entity.id
_entity.type
_entity.pdbx_description
1 polymer ?
#
loop_
_entity_poly.entity_id
_entity_poly.type
_entity_poly.pdbx_seq_one_letter_code
_entity_poly.pdbx_strand_id
1 'polypeptide(L)'
;MEEEDVRELVHGKENSVEAKLELTVDEVVEGYVGSFGFSQLLHVLLVSFAWIFDSQNTLITIFTSNKRQTGPVSGLAAGTWEWIGGNTTSTIAEWGLVCDRKFLAALPASLFFVGSILGCAFYGRLADACFGRKKTLLLAFILTFTTTFITSLSPNVWIYALLRFANGFARSGIGICCLVL
;
A
#
# COMPACT_ATOMS: atom_id res chain seq x y z
N MET A 1 27.79 -57.98 16.81
CA MET A 1 28.59 -57.63 15.60
C MET A 1 27.67 -57.31 14.44
N GLU A 2 26.66 -58.14 14.11
CA GLU A 2 25.69 -57.83 13.04
C GLU A 2 24.71 -56.68 13.39
N GLU A 3 24.32 -56.50 14.66
CA GLU A 3 23.40 -55.39 15.03
C GLU A 3 24.04 -53.99 15.01
N GLU A 4 25.35 -53.87 15.21
CA GLU A 4 26.06 -52.58 15.13
C GLU A 4 26.23 -52.13 13.67
N ASP A 5 26.55 -53.07 12.78
CA ASP A 5 26.73 -52.82 11.35
C ASP A 5 25.40 -52.37 10.69
N VAL A 6 24.28 -52.99 11.10
CA VAL A 6 22.93 -52.57 10.65
C VAL A 6 22.59 -51.16 11.16
N ARG A 7 23.00 -50.78 12.38
CA ARG A 7 22.76 -49.43 12.90
C ARG A 7 23.61 -48.37 12.20
N GLU A 8 24.88 -48.65 11.91
CA GLU A 8 25.72 -47.74 11.12
C GLU A 8 25.21 -47.59 9.69
N LEU A 9 24.73 -48.68 9.06
CA LEU A 9 24.14 -48.62 7.72
C LEU A 9 22.81 -47.86 7.69
N VAL A 10 21.96 -48.00 8.71
CA VAL A 10 20.71 -47.24 8.82
C VAL A 10 21.01 -45.76 9.03
N HIS A 11 21.95 -45.42 9.92
CA HIS A 11 22.28 -44.02 10.22
C HIS A 11 23.04 -43.35 9.06
N GLY A 12 23.91 -44.09 8.37
CA GLY A 12 24.56 -43.63 7.14
C GLY A 12 23.56 -43.39 6.02
N LYS A 13 22.53 -44.23 5.89
CA LYS A 13 21.46 -44.08 4.90
C LYS A 13 20.50 -42.93 5.24
N GLU A 14 20.19 -42.74 6.52
CA GLU A 14 19.37 -41.63 7.01
C GLU A 14 20.08 -40.28 6.77
N ASN A 15 21.35 -40.15 7.17
CA ASN A 15 22.17 -38.96 6.88
C ASN A 15 22.37 -38.72 5.37
N SER A 16 22.50 -39.77 4.56
CA SER A 16 22.62 -39.64 3.10
C SER A 16 21.31 -39.21 2.44
N VAL A 17 20.17 -39.67 2.96
CA VAL A 17 18.84 -39.31 2.45
C VAL A 17 18.46 -37.90 2.91
N GLU A 18 18.78 -37.53 4.15
CA GLU A 18 18.57 -36.19 4.70
C GLU A 18 19.45 -35.15 4.00
N ALA A 19 20.75 -35.42 3.82
CA ALA A 19 21.65 -34.56 3.04
C ALA A 19 21.26 -34.46 1.56
N LYS A 20 20.70 -35.52 0.98
CA LYS A 20 20.18 -35.50 -0.40
C LYS A 20 18.87 -34.71 -0.49
N LEU A 21 18.00 -34.75 0.51
CA LEU A 21 16.72 -34.03 0.52
C LEU A 21 16.94 -32.51 0.65
N GLU A 22 17.87 -32.07 1.51
CA GLU A 22 18.23 -30.65 1.65
C GLU A 22 18.84 -30.08 0.35
N LEU A 23 19.70 -30.84 -0.34
CA LEU A 23 20.27 -30.44 -1.64
C LEU A 23 19.24 -30.39 -2.77
N THR A 24 18.14 -31.14 -2.68
CA THR A 24 17.13 -31.21 -3.75
C THR A 24 16.08 -30.11 -3.63
N VAL A 25 15.74 -29.64 -2.42
CA VAL A 25 14.75 -28.57 -2.25
C VAL A 25 15.28 -27.24 -2.75
N ASP A 26 16.50 -26.87 -2.40
CA ASP A 26 17.12 -25.63 -2.90
C ASP A 26 17.34 -25.68 -4.42
N GLU A 27 17.68 -26.85 -5.00
CA GLU A 27 17.82 -27.01 -6.46
C GLU A 27 16.47 -26.96 -7.19
N VAL A 28 15.41 -27.52 -6.60
CA VAL A 28 14.03 -27.42 -7.13
C VAL A 28 13.47 -26.01 -6.98
N VAL A 29 13.79 -25.33 -5.87
CA VAL A 29 13.43 -23.93 -5.65
C VAL A 29 14.19 -23.05 -6.64
N GLU A 30 15.50 -23.19 -6.80
CA GLU A 30 16.30 -22.45 -7.79
C GLU A 30 15.81 -22.73 -9.23
N GLY A 31 15.41 -23.98 -9.52
CA GLY A 31 14.89 -24.41 -10.82
C GLY A 31 13.49 -23.90 -11.15
N TYR A 32 12.62 -23.70 -10.15
CA TYR A 32 11.24 -23.18 -10.35
C TYR A 32 11.11 -21.67 -10.15
N VAL A 33 11.88 -21.11 -9.21
CA VAL A 33 11.81 -19.71 -8.80
C VAL A 33 12.74 -18.85 -9.68
N GLY A 34 13.75 -19.46 -10.31
CA GLY A 34 14.85 -18.74 -10.95
C GLY A 34 15.71 -18.05 -9.89
N SER A 35 16.98 -17.80 -10.20
CA SER A 35 17.87 -17.09 -9.27
C SER A 35 17.25 -15.74 -8.87
N PHE A 36 16.72 -15.64 -7.64
CA PHE A 36 16.25 -14.38 -7.08
C PHE A 36 17.48 -13.49 -6.92
N GLY A 37 17.78 -12.70 -7.95
CA GLY A 37 18.98 -11.86 -7.94
C GLY A 37 18.95 -10.93 -6.73
N PHE A 38 20.13 -10.65 -6.15
CA PHE A 38 20.28 -9.66 -5.08
C PHE A 38 19.61 -8.31 -5.41
N SER A 39 19.58 -7.94 -6.70
CA SER A 39 18.90 -6.75 -7.20
C SER A 39 17.37 -6.80 -6.99
N GLN A 40 16.73 -7.97 -7.13
CA GLN A 40 15.29 -8.13 -6.93
C GLN A 40 14.95 -8.10 -5.43
N LEU A 41 15.76 -8.73 -4.58
CA LEU A 41 15.62 -8.62 -3.13
C LEU A 41 15.77 -7.18 -2.65
N LEU A 42 16.80 -6.47 -3.12
CA LEU A 42 17.00 -5.06 -2.80
C LEU A 42 15.79 -4.22 -3.26
N HIS A 43 15.25 -4.50 -4.45
CA HIS A 43 14.07 -3.80 -4.96
C HIS A 43 12.82 -4.04 -4.09
N VAL A 44 12.57 -5.28 -3.66
CA VAL A 44 11.47 -5.62 -2.74
C VAL A 44 11.63 -4.90 -1.40
N LEU A 45 12.85 -4.87 -0.85
CA LEU A 45 13.14 -4.17 0.40
C LEU A 45 12.92 -2.66 0.27
N LEU A 46 13.38 -2.04 -0.82
CA LEU A 46 13.19 -0.61 -1.07
C LEU A 46 11.71 -0.24 -1.27
N VAL A 47 10.96 -1.05 -2.03
CA VAL A 47 9.51 -0.85 -2.23
C VAL A 47 8.76 -0.99 -0.91
N SER A 48 9.11 -2.00 -0.10
CA SER A 48 8.49 -2.24 1.20
C SER A 48 8.77 -1.08 2.16
N PHE A 49 10.01 -0.59 2.20
CA PHE A 49 10.37 0.56 3.02
C PHE A 49 9.57 1.81 2.64
N ALA A 50 9.42 2.09 1.35
CA ALA A 50 8.62 3.20 0.85
C ALA A 50 7.14 3.08 1.26
N TRP A 51 6.53 1.88 1.17
CA TRP A 51 5.14 1.64 1.55
C TRP A 51 4.90 1.73 3.05
N ILE A 52 5.86 1.29 3.87
CA ILE A 52 5.79 1.43 5.33
C ILE A 52 5.73 2.90 5.72
N PHE A 53 6.61 3.73 5.13
CA PHE A 53 6.62 5.16 5.40
C PHE A 53 5.30 5.84 4.99
N ASP A 54 4.79 5.54 3.80
CA ASP A 54 3.49 6.05 3.32
C ASP A 54 2.33 5.66 4.25
N SER A 55 2.33 4.42 4.73
CA SER A 55 1.34 3.91 5.69
C SER A 55 1.39 4.67 7.02
N GLN A 56 2.59 4.92 7.55
CA GLN A 56 2.76 5.68 8.79
C GLN A 56 2.25 7.12 8.66
N ASN A 57 2.58 7.81 7.55
CA ASN A 57 2.09 9.17 7.29
C ASN A 57 0.56 9.22 7.14
N THR A 58 -0.02 8.21 6.49
CA THR A 58 -1.47 8.07 6.36
C THR A 58 -2.14 7.87 7.71
N LEU A 59 -1.59 6.99 8.56
CA LEU A 59 -2.11 6.77 9.91
C LEU A 59 -2.07 8.04 10.76
N ILE A 60 -0.97 8.77 10.77
CA ILE A 60 -0.84 10.03 11.52
C ILE A 60 -1.92 11.03 11.07
N THR A 61 -2.15 11.14 9.76
CA THR A 61 -3.16 12.02 9.18
C THR A 61 -4.58 11.65 9.63
N ILE A 62 -4.91 10.35 9.67
CA ILE A 62 -6.23 9.87 10.10
C ILE A 62 -6.43 10.11 11.61
N PHE A 63 -5.44 9.75 12.44
CA PHE A 63 -5.56 9.88 13.89
C PHE A 63 -5.50 11.33 14.35
N THR A 64 -4.74 12.20 13.69
CA THR A 64 -4.74 13.63 14.00
C THR A 64 -6.09 14.28 13.65
N SER A 65 -6.74 13.83 12.57
CA SER A 65 -8.09 14.31 12.20
C SER A 65 -9.20 13.81 13.14
N ASN A 66 -9.02 12.67 13.81
CA ASN A 66 -10.05 12.08 14.68
C ASN A 66 -9.86 12.42 16.18
N LYS A 67 -8.86 13.24 16.53
CA LYS A 67 -8.81 13.83 17.86
C LYS A 67 -10.11 14.62 18.05
N ARG A 68 -10.96 14.17 18.98
CA ARG A 68 -12.18 14.90 19.35
C ARG A 68 -11.73 16.31 19.70
N GLN A 69 -12.09 17.27 18.86
CA GLN A 69 -12.01 18.67 19.25
C GLN A 69 -13.08 18.90 20.32
N THR A 70 -12.78 18.47 21.55
CA THR A 70 -13.22 19.14 22.78
C THR A 70 -12.49 20.47 22.90
N GLY A 71 -12.44 21.21 21.80
CA GLY A 71 -12.01 22.59 21.77
C GLY A 71 -13.24 23.48 21.97
N PRO A 72 -13.07 24.69 22.53
CA PRO A 72 -14.17 25.60 22.83
C PRO A 72 -15.02 25.92 21.58
N VAL A 73 -14.41 25.89 20.39
CA VAL A 73 -15.02 26.21 19.10
C VAL A 73 -16.29 25.40 18.80
N SER A 74 -16.38 24.15 19.28
CA SER A 74 -17.55 23.29 19.05
C SER A 74 -18.82 23.73 19.79
N GLY A 75 -18.69 24.65 20.77
CA GLY A 75 -19.80 25.25 21.50
C GLY A 75 -19.95 26.76 21.27
N LEU A 76 -19.15 27.38 20.39
CA LEU A 76 -19.25 28.80 20.05
C LEU A 76 -20.17 29.00 18.84
N ALA A 77 -20.97 30.07 18.86
CA ALA A 77 -21.81 30.44 17.75
C ALA A 77 -20.98 30.75 16.49
N ALA A 78 -21.49 30.39 15.30
CA ALA A 78 -20.80 30.67 14.04
C ALA A 78 -20.55 32.19 13.90
N GLY A 79 -19.29 32.59 13.75
CA GLY A 79 -18.87 33.99 13.62
C GLY A 79 -18.32 34.66 14.88
N THR A 80 -18.34 34.00 16.05
CA THR A 80 -17.72 34.55 17.29
C THR A 80 -16.23 34.23 17.42
N TRP A 81 -15.66 33.54 16.44
CA TRP A 81 -14.26 33.13 16.41
C TRP A 81 -13.73 33.22 14.98
N GLU A 82 -12.44 33.52 14.85
CA GLU A 82 -11.74 33.61 13.57
C GLU A 82 -10.43 32.83 13.67
N TRP A 83 -9.98 32.25 12.55
CA TRP A 83 -8.69 31.58 12.49
C TRP A 83 -7.56 32.59 12.64
N ILE A 84 -6.65 32.35 13.58
CA ILE A 84 -5.42 33.13 13.71
C ILE A 84 -4.55 32.82 12.47
N GLY A 85 -4.52 33.75 11.50
CA GLY A 85 -3.85 33.59 10.19
C GLY A 85 -4.80 33.61 8.97
N GLY A 86 -6.11 33.64 9.19
CA GLY A 86 -7.12 33.67 8.12
C GLY A 86 -7.53 32.29 7.58
N ASN A 87 -8.44 32.27 6.60
CA ASN A 87 -9.04 31.04 6.08
C ASN A 87 -8.10 30.17 5.23
N THR A 88 -6.95 30.66 4.82
CA THR A 88 -5.96 29.91 4.00
C THR A 88 -4.86 29.26 4.82
N THR A 89 -4.89 29.40 6.15
CA THR A 89 -3.81 28.88 7.01
C THR A 89 -3.79 27.35 7.09
N SER A 90 -4.93 26.69 6.83
CA SER A 90 -5.03 25.24 6.80
C SER A 90 -6.19 24.76 5.93
N THR A 91 -6.10 23.56 5.37
CA THR A 91 -7.18 22.92 4.60
C THR A 91 -8.48 22.79 5.40
N ILE A 92 -8.38 22.71 6.74
CA ILE A 92 -9.52 22.69 7.66
C ILE A 92 -10.20 24.06 7.73
N ALA A 93 -9.41 25.14 7.71
CA ALA A 93 -9.88 26.51 7.71
C ALA A 93 -10.48 26.91 6.34
N GLU A 94 -9.88 26.45 5.26
CA GLU A 94 -10.27 26.78 3.88
C GLU A 94 -11.65 26.20 3.54
N TRP A 95 -11.91 24.97 3.98
CA TRP A 95 -13.15 24.25 3.67
C TRP A 95 -14.13 24.19 4.85
N GLY A 96 -13.81 24.83 5.98
CA GLY A 96 -14.69 24.96 7.14
C GLY A 96 -15.08 23.63 7.80
N LEU A 97 -14.13 22.70 7.97
CA LEU A 97 -14.39 21.34 8.49
C LEU A 97 -14.50 21.29 10.02
N VAL A 98 -15.33 22.17 10.61
CA VAL A 98 -15.53 22.27 12.06
C VAL A 98 -16.85 21.57 12.48
N CYS A 99 -16.90 21.07 13.72
CA CYS A 99 -18.07 20.50 14.39
C CYS A 99 -18.72 19.31 13.66
N ASP A 100 -19.76 19.55 12.86
CA ASP A 100 -20.52 18.54 12.12
C ASP A 100 -19.82 18.12 10.82
N ARG A 101 -18.94 18.96 10.26
CA ARG A 101 -18.25 18.69 8.99
C ARG A 101 -16.92 17.96 9.14
N LYS A 102 -16.57 17.51 10.35
CA LYS A 102 -15.32 16.78 10.63
C LYS A 102 -15.19 15.47 9.85
N PHE A 103 -16.30 14.80 9.50
CA PHE A 103 -16.26 13.55 8.74
C PHE A 103 -15.74 13.77 7.31
N LEU A 104 -15.88 14.98 6.76
CA LEU A 104 -15.37 15.34 5.44
C LEU A 104 -13.84 15.31 5.38
N ALA A 105 -13.15 15.37 6.53
CA ALA A 105 -11.69 15.30 6.58
C ALA A 105 -11.19 13.85 6.44
N ALA A 106 -11.97 12.89 6.95
CA ALA A 106 -11.65 11.46 6.86
C ALA A 106 -12.11 10.84 5.53
N LEU A 107 -13.12 11.44 4.88
CA LEU A 107 -13.73 10.96 3.63
C LEU A 107 -12.72 10.64 2.51
N PRO A 108 -11.74 11.51 2.19
CA PRO A 108 -10.78 11.24 1.12
C PRO A 108 -9.88 10.05 1.42
N ALA A 109 -9.51 9.82 2.68
CA ALA A 109 -8.72 8.65 3.09
C ALA A 109 -9.54 7.36 2.97
N SER A 110 -10.80 7.36 3.43
CA SER A 110 -11.69 6.20 3.30
C SER A 110 -11.93 5.83 1.83
N LEU A 111 -12.21 6.81 0.99
CA LEU A 111 -12.43 6.60 -0.45
C LEU A 111 -11.18 6.11 -1.17
N PHE A 112 -9.99 6.57 -0.77
CA PHE A 112 -8.74 6.05 -1.29
C PHE A 112 -8.63 4.53 -1.06
N PHE A 113 -8.88 4.04 0.17
CA PHE A 113 -8.82 2.61 0.47
C PHE A 113 -9.87 1.79 -0.28
N VAL A 114 -11.10 2.30 -0.39
CA VAL A 114 -12.16 1.64 -1.19
C VAL A 114 -11.72 1.53 -2.66
N GLY A 115 -11.17 2.62 -3.21
CA GLY A 115 -10.61 2.64 -4.55
C GLY A 115 -9.49 1.62 -4.72
N SER A 116 -8.58 1.51 -3.75
CA SER A 116 -7.48 0.54 -3.78
C SER A 116 -7.96 -0.91 -3.74
N ILE A 117 -8.97 -1.25 -2.93
CA ILE A 117 -9.52 -2.62 -2.88
C ILE A 117 -10.10 -3.02 -4.25
N LEU A 118 -10.90 -2.12 -4.86
CA LEU A 118 -11.48 -2.34 -6.18
C LEU A 118 -10.40 -2.41 -7.26
N GLY A 119 -9.41 -1.54 -7.18
CA GLY A 119 -8.28 -1.50 -8.09
C GLY A 119 -7.46 -2.79 -8.01
N CYS A 120 -7.24 -3.35 -6.82
CA CYS A 120 -6.51 -4.61 -6.67
C CYS A 120 -7.14 -5.75 -7.48
N ALA A 121 -8.46 -5.92 -7.36
CA ALA A 121 -9.19 -6.94 -8.12
C ALA A 121 -9.14 -6.69 -9.63
N PHE A 122 -9.28 -5.42 -10.04
CA PHE A 122 -9.27 -5.03 -11.45
C PHE A 122 -7.89 -5.23 -12.10
N TYR A 123 -6.83 -4.67 -11.50
CA TYR A 123 -5.47 -4.75 -12.03
C TYR A 123 -4.91 -6.18 -11.96
N GLY A 124 -5.29 -6.98 -10.95
CA GLY A 124 -4.93 -8.40 -10.90
C GLY A 124 -5.45 -9.14 -12.13
N ARG A 125 -6.77 -9.02 -12.39
CA ARG A 125 -7.39 -9.62 -13.59
C ARG A 125 -6.80 -9.08 -14.89
N LEU A 126 -6.51 -7.78 -14.95
CA LEU A 126 -5.97 -7.12 -16.15
C LEU A 126 -4.53 -7.58 -16.47
N ALA A 127 -3.69 -7.73 -15.43
CA ALA A 127 -2.32 -8.19 -15.55
C ALA A 127 -2.25 -9.64 -16.03
N ASP A 128 -3.13 -10.50 -15.50
CA ASP A 128 -3.17 -11.93 -15.82
C ASP A 128 -3.80 -12.20 -17.20
N ALA A 129 -4.86 -11.47 -17.58
CA ALA A 129 -5.69 -11.84 -18.73
C ALA A 129 -5.33 -11.14 -20.05
N CYS A 130 -4.86 -9.88 -20.04
CA CYS A 130 -4.94 -9.04 -21.25
C CYS A 130 -3.63 -8.34 -21.66
N PHE A 131 -2.93 -7.68 -20.74
CA PHE A 131 -1.91 -6.69 -21.13
C PHE A 131 -0.47 -7.09 -20.79
N GLY A 132 -0.29 -8.15 -20.00
CA GLY A 132 1.00 -8.51 -19.44
C GLY A 132 1.51 -7.49 -18.41
N ARG A 133 2.48 -7.93 -17.63
CA ARG A 133 2.92 -7.26 -16.39
C ARG A 133 3.54 -5.87 -16.60
N LYS A 134 4.40 -5.71 -17.61
CA LYS A 134 5.10 -4.43 -17.89
C LYS A 134 4.16 -3.32 -18.39
N LYS A 135 3.22 -3.64 -19.28
CA LYS A 135 2.27 -2.65 -19.82
C LYS A 135 1.26 -2.21 -18.76
N THR A 136 0.80 -3.16 -17.94
CA THR A 136 -0.09 -2.86 -16.81
C THR A 136 0.60 -1.96 -15.78
N LEU A 137 1.88 -2.20 -15.50
CA LEU A 137 2.68 -1.32 -14.63
C LEU A 137 2.79 0.10 -15.20
N LEU A 138 3.14 0.25 -16.47
CA LEU A 138 3.24 1.57 -17.12
C LEU A 138 1.90 2.31 -17.11
N LEU A 139 0.80 1.61 -17.37
CA LEU A 139 -0.55 2.19 -17.31
C LEU A 139 -0.88 2.69 -15.90
N ALA A 140 -0.59 1.90 -14.87
CA ALA A 140 -0.82 2.28 -13.48
C ALA A 140 -0.01 3.53 -13.08
N PHE A 141 1.25 3.64 -13.54
CA PHE A 141 2.07 4.85 -13.32
C PHE A 141 1.47 6.08 -13.99
N ILE A 142 1.08 5.99 -15.27
CA ILE A 142 0.50 7.11 -16.02
C ILE A 142 -0.80 7.57 -15.35
N LEU A 143 -1.68 6.63 -14.97
CA LEU A 143 -2.93 6.93 -14.30
C LEU A 143 -2.71 7.52 -12.90
N THR A 144 -1.73 7.02 -12.14
CA THR A 144 -1.40 7.56 -10.82
C THR A 144 -0.84 8.98 -10.94
N PHE A 145 0.06 9.23 -11.89
CA PHE A 145 0.64 10.56 -12.11
C PHE A 145 -0.43 11.58 -12.48
N THR A 146 -1.26 11.26 -13.48
CA THR A 146 -2.33 12.15 -13.96
C THR A 146 -3.36 12.43 -12.87
N THR A 147 -3.83 11.42 -12.14
CA THR A 147 -4.80 11.61 -11.05
C THR A 147 -4.22 12.42 -9.89
N THR A 148 -2.94 12.21 -9.53
CA THR A 148 -2.27 12.99 -8.48
C THR A 148 -2.15 14.46 -8.88
N PHE A 149 -1.75 14.71 -10.14
CA PHE A 149 -1.63 16.06 -10.66
C PHE A 149 -2.98 16.80 -10.65
N ILE A 150 -4.04 16.15 -11.12
CA ILE A 150 -5.40 16.71 -11.11
C ILE A 150 -5.89 16.94 -9.67
N THR A 151 -5.54 16.06 -8.72
CA THR A 151 -5.89 16.22 -7.29
C THR A 151 -5.34 17.53 -6.71
N SER A 152 -4.14 17.94 -7.13
CA SER A 152 -3.53 19.20 -6.68
C SER A 152 -4.27 20.45 -7.13
N LEU A 153 -5.09 20.36 -8.18
CA LEU A 153 -5.87 21.48 -8.72
C LEU A 153 -7.32 21.49 -8.20
N SER A 154 -7.67 20.61 -7.26
CA SER A 154 -9.06 20.45 -6.83
C SER A 154 -9.57 21.65 -6.02
N PRO A 155 -10.65 22.33 -6.47
CA PRO A 155 -11.19 23.51 -5.79
C PRO A 155 -12.28 23.17 -4.77
N ASN A 156 -12.71 21.90 -4.69
CA ASN A 156 -13.84 21.47 -3.87
C ASN A 156 -13.54 20.13 -3.19
N VAL A 157 -13.92 19.99 -1.92
CA VAL A 157 -13.75 18.79 -1.10
C VAL A 157 -14.34 17.53 -1.75
N TRP A 158 -15.46 17.63 -2.46
CA TRP A 158 -16.09 16.49 -3.13
C TRP A 158 -15.29 16.00 -4.33
N ILE A 159 -14.78 16.94 -5.13
CA ILE A 159 -13.92 16.65 -6.29
C ILE A 159 -12.60 16.05 -5.78
N TYR A 160 -12.02 16.62 -4.73
CA TYR A 160 -10.84 16.09 -4.07
C TYR A 160 -11.04 14.64 -3.58
N ALA A 161 -12.19 14.36 -2.95
CA ALA A 161 -12.53 13.03 -2.45
C ALA A 161 -12.69 11.99 -3.59
N LEU A 162 -13.32 12.37 -4.71
CA LEU A 162 -13.43 11.52 -5.90
C LEU A 162 -12.07 11.27 -6.57
N LEU A 163 -11.23 12.30 -6.65
CA LEU A 163 -9.89 12.17 -7.21
C LEU A 163 -9.00 11.29 -6.32
N ARG A 164 -9.16 11.33 -5.00
CA ARG A 164 -8.50 10.40 -4.08
C ARG A 164 -8.96 8.96 -4.27
N PHE A 165 -10.25 8.71 -4.52
CA PHE A 165 -10.73 7.39 -4.93
C PHE A 165 -10.03 6.90 -6.21
N ALA A 166 -10.03 7.74 -7.25
CA ALA A 166 -9.40 7.41 -8.53
C ALA A 166 -7.89 7.17 -8.40
N ASN A 167 -7.21 7.95 -7.55
CA ASN A 167 -5.80 7.76 -7.24
C ASN A 167 -5.54 6.45 -6.50
N GLY A 168 -6.37 6.10 -5.52
CA GLY A 168 -6.29 4.82 -4.81
C GLY A 168 -6.49 3.63 -5.74
N PHE A 169 -7.44 3.74 -6.67
CA PHE A 169 -7.66 2.75 -7.72
C PHE A 169 -6.46 2.62 -8.66
N ALA A 170 -5.89 3.73 -9.15
CA ALA A 170 -4.74 3.70 -10.05
C ALA A 170 -3.47 3.17 -9.37
N ARG A 171 -3.22 3.56 -8.12
CA ARG A 171 -2.01 3.24 -7.37
C ARG A 171 -1.93 1.77 -6.94
N SER A 172 -3.07 1.10 -6.75
CA SER A 172 -3.09 -0.32 -6.36
C SER A 172 -2.43 -1.23 -7.40
N GLY A 173 -2.51 -0.88 -8.68
CA GLY A 173 -1.88 -1.63 -9.76
C GLY A 173 -0.36 -1.67 -9.68
N ILE A 174 0.27 -0.64 -9.10
CA ILE A 174 1.73 -0.55 -8.96
C ILE A 174 2.25 -1.64 -8.01
N GLY A 175 1.61 -1.80 -6.85
CA GLY A 175 2.04 -2.80 -5.85
C GLY A 175 1.94 -4.23 -6.37
N ILE A 176 0.81 -4.58 -6.99
CA ILE A 176 0.57 -5.93 -7.54
C ILE A 176 1.56 -6.24 -8.66
N CYS A 177 1.76 -5.30 -9.58
CA CYS A 177 2.67 -5.52 -10.70
C CYS A 177 4.14 -5.58 -10.26
N CYS A 178 4.53 -4.81 -9.25
CA CYS A 178 5.91 -4.79 -8.72
C CYS A 178 6.28 -6.05 -7.92
N LEU A 179 5.35 -6.62 -7.14
CA LEU A 179 5.62 -7.83 -6.37
C LEU A 179 5.87 -9.05 -7.25
N VAL A 180 5.17 -9.09 -8.38
CA VAL A 180 5.27 -10.23 -9.29
C VAL A 180 6.35 -10.01 -10.35
N LEU A 181 6.92 -8.80 -10.47
CA LEU A 181 7.99 -8.42 -11.43
C LEU A 181 9.36 -9.03 -11.12
#